data_AF-A0A951W0J1-F1
#
_entry.id   AF-A0A951W0J1-F1
#
_cell.length_a   1.000
_cell.length_b   1.000
_cell.length_c   1.000
_cell.angle_alpha   90.00
_cell.angle_beta   90.00
_cell.angle_gamma   90.00
#
_symmetry.space_group_name_H-M   'P 1'
#
loop_
_entity.id
_entity.type
_entity.pdbx_description
1 polymer ?
#
loop_
_entity_poly.entity_id
_entity_poly.type
_entity_poly.pdbx_seq_one_letter_code
_entity_poly.pdbx_strand_id
1 'polypeptide(L)'
;MNRLARKGLSMALALGLLGLAGGAWADWKSEREALDQRHVQDGFRIHYTLRGEHALNPGSGGGRSGQSSAAAALVTQIGAQMQAADRYYAQEIGLTPPAFTRRYQPQGMRYVDVHMLRMEDKKGSTGDEIVTYRYRKFKDWAPAMTISISTDWSPPGVTPQHEVFHTYQYAYTYFKNAWFLEGMARSVEGAFGNEPYLTEPLPADRGEIDRLLTRTYSASRFWNRLMALCDPGCVASWDGMYFRGAAPMCGGGFIKAVLEEFQSLDPLAAMARGRTPDNWPENEQWSADNNPWMLRGVRQAMDRQCPVGANSELTGFRALLTSVVGN
;
A
#
# COMPACT_ATOMS: atom_id res chain seq x y z
N MET A 1 25.96 -39.64 -18.59
CA MET A 1 24.56 -40.10 -18.38
C MET A 1 23.99 -39.37 -17.18
N ASN A 2 22.70 -39.03 -17.04
CA ASN A 2 21.73 -38.32 -17.90
C ASN A 2 20.51 -37.96 -17.00
N ARG A 3 19.65 -36.97 -17.34
CA ARG A 3 18.56 -36.36 -16.51
C ARG A 3 19.10 -35.47 -15.36
N LEU A 4 18.74 -34.19 -15.18
CA LEU A 4 17.85 -33.25 -15.89
C LEU A 4 16.33 -33.31 -15.58
N ALA A 5 15.89 -32.55 -14.56
CA ALA A 5 14.57 -31.92 -14.32
C ALA A 5 14.65 -31.05 -13.02
N ARG A 6 13.99 -29.90 -12.76
CA ARG A 6 13.29 -28.80 -13.50
C ARG A 6 11.81 -28.56 -13.09
N LYS A 7 11.51 -27.33 -12.60
CA LYS A 7 10.21 -26.75 -12.10
C LYS A 7 9.87 -27.08 -10.63
N GLY A 8 9.17 -26.23 -9.87
CA GLY A 8 8.66 -24.86 -10.10
C GLY A 8 8.26 -24.22 -8.74
N LEU A 9 8.52 -22.94 -8.49
CA LEU A 9 7.62 -21.79 -8.74
C LEU A 9 6.19 -21.97 -8.20
N SER A 10 5.97 -21.65 -6.92
CA SER A 10 4.62 -21.57 -6.32
C SER A 10 3.94 -20.25 -6.69
N MET A 11 3.10 -20.28 -7.72
CA MET A 11 2.24 -19.17 -8.13
C MET A 11 0.86 -19.36 -7.49
N ALA A 12 0.44 -18.42 -6.63
CA ALA A 12 -0.85 -18.49 -5.96
C ALA A 12 -2.00 -18.17 -6.93
N LEU A 13 -2.56 -19.20 -7.57
CA LEU A 13 -3.73 -19.05 -8.45
C LEU A 13 -5.00 -18.79 -7.64
N ALA A 14 -5.52 -17.57 -7.71
CA ALA A 14 -6.91 -17.28 -7.39
C ALA A 14 -7.81 -17.80 -8.53
N LEU A 15 -8.30 -19.04 -8.42
CA LEU A 15 -9.25 -19.59 -9.38
C LEU A 15 -10.64 -18.97 -9.21
N GLY A 16 -11.07 -18.19 -10.20
CA GLY A 16 -12.47 -17.84 -10.39
C GLY A 16 -13.23 -19.03 -11.00
N LEU A 17 -14.09 -19.68 -10.22
CA LEU A 17 -15.08 -20.66 -10.70
C LEU A 17 -16.44 -20.43 -10.03
N LEU A 18 -17.48 -20.30 -10.85
CA LEU A 18 -18.87 -20.18 -10.41
C LEU A 18 -19.43 -21.58 -10.10
N GLY A 19 -19.94 -21.76 -8.88
CA GLY A 19 -20.60 -22.99 -8.42
C GLY A 19 -20.01 -23.54 -7.13
N LEU A 20 -20.87 -23.79 -6.14
CA LEU A 20 -20.54 -24.44 -4.85
C LEU A 20 -19.56 -23.69 -3.91
N ALA A 21 -19.53 -22.36 -3.97
CA ALA A 21 -18.79 -21.52 -3.01
C ALA A 21 -19.50 -21.41 -1.64
N GLY A 22 -19.39 -22.45 -0.80
CA GLY A 22 -20.05 -22.52 0.53
C GLY A 22 -19.14 -22.39 1.76
N GLY A 23 -17.83 -22.66 1.63
CA GLY A 23 -16.88 -22.70 2.77
C GLY A 23 -16.02 -21.44 2.88
N ALA A 24 -14.90 -21.40 2.15
CA ALA A 24 -13.81 -20.43 2.33
C ALA A 24 -14.21 -18.93 2.28
N TRP A 25 -15.29 -18.58 1.58
CA TRP A 25 -15.78 -17.19 1.49
C TRP A 25 -16.51 -16.70 2.75
N ALA A 26 -16.98 -17.61 3.61
CA ALA A 26 -17.62 -17.26 4.88
C ALA A 26 -16.60 -17.05 6.01
N ASP A 27 -15.51 -17.83 6.01
CA ASP A 27 -14.62 -17.97 7.16
C ASP A 27 -13.89 -16.67 7.53
N TRP A 28 -13.23 -16.04 6.55
CA TRP A 28 -12.38 -14.86 6.75
C TRP A 28 -13.14 -13.63 7.28
N LYS A 29 -14.44 -13.52 7.00
CA LYS A 29 -15.31 -12.51 7.63
C LYS A 29 -15.72 -12.92 9.04
N SER A 30 -16.00 -14.21 9.25
CA SER A 30 -16.50 -14.73 10.53
C SER A 30 -15.52 -14.49 11.69
N GLU A 31 -14.21 -14.58 11.43
CA GLU A 31 -13.10 -14.23 12.33
C GLU A 31 -13.16 -12.75 12.74
N ARG A 32 -13.18 -11.86 11.75
CA ARG A 32 -13.20 -10.40 11.92
C ARG A 32 -14.46 -9.94 12.65
N GLU A 33 -15.60 -10.54 12.33
CA GLU A 33 -16.89 -10.30 12.97
C GLU A 33 -16.96 -10.86 14.41
N ALA A 34 -16.08 -11.79 14.78
CA ALA A 34 -15.97 -12.32 16.15
C ALA A 34 -15.19 -11.40 17.11
N LEU A 35 -14.39 -10.45 16.60
CA LEU A 35 -13.58 -9.55 17.42
C LEU A 35 -14.46 -8.70 18.34
N ASP A 36 -14.19 -8.78 19.64
CA ASP A 36 -15.12 -8.35 20.69
C ASP A 36 -14.70 -7.04 21.38
N GLN A 37 -13.58 -6.43 21.01
CA GLN A 37 -13.14 -5.14 21.54
C GLN A 37 -12.95 -4.15 20.37
N ARG A 38 -13.14 -2.85 20.63
CA ARG A 38 -12.99 -1.80 19.62
C ARG A 38 -12.44 -0.52 20.20
N HIS A 39 -11.43 0.04 19.53
CA HIS A 39 -10.97 1.43 19.66
C HIS A 39 -11.39 2.21 18.40
N VAL A 40 -11.56 3.54 18.50
CA VAL A 40 -11.99 4.39 17.37
C VAL A 40 -11.21 5.70 17.39
N GLN A 41 -10.63 6.09 16.25
CA GLN A 41 -9.77 7.27 16.11
C GLN A 41 -9.77 7.73 14.65
N ASP A 42 -10.17 8.97 14.37
CA ASP A 42 -10.19 9.62 13.04
C ASP A 42 -10.59 8.70 11.87
N GLY A 43 -11.78 8.10 11.94
CA GLY A 43 -12.30 7.22 10.89
C GLY A 43 -11.78 5.77 10.94
N PHE A 44 -10.67 5.50 11.62
CA PHE A 44 -10.20 4.15 11.90
C PHE A 44 -11.03 3.50 13.01
N ARG A 45 -11.55 2.30 12.76
CA ARG A 45 -12.22 1.44 13.75
C ARG A 45 -11.33 0.23 13.99
N ILE A 46 -10.61 0.20 15.11
CA ILE A 46 -9.64 -0.87 15.42
C ILE A 46 -10.33 -1.95 16.25
N HIS A 47 -10.64 -3.06 15.61
CA HIS A 47 -11.25 -4.25 16.18
C HIS A 47 -10.18 -5.24 16.65
N TYR A 48 -10.35 -5.78 17.86
CA TYR A 48 -9.41 -6.74 18.46
C TYR A 48 -10.13 -7.66 19.46
N THR A 49 -9.42 -8.63 20.04
CA THR A 49 -9.89 -9.40 21.19
C THR A 49 -8.75 -9.70 22.15
N LEU A 50 -9.09 -10.18 23.35
CA LEU A 50 -8.17 -10.54 24.43
C LEU A 50 -8.18 -12.05 24.72
N ARG A 51 -8.78 -12.87 23.85
CA ARG A 51 -8.92 -14.34 24.01
C ARG A 51 -8.96 -15.05 22.67
N GLY A 52 -8.69 -16.35 22.68
CA GLY A 52 -8.67 -17.18 21.47
C GLY A 52 -7.42 -16.93 20.63
N GLU A 53 -7.49 -17.30 19.36
CA GLU A 53 -6.34 -17.30 18.45
C GLU A 53 -5.82 -15.89 18.13
N HIS A 54 -6.73 -14.91 17.97
CA HIS A 54 -6.39 -13.52 17.66
C HIS A 54 -6.27 -12.65 18.93
N ALA A 55 -5.89 -13.25 20.06
CA ALA A 55 -5.71 -12.52 21.31
C ALA A 55 -4.53 -11.55 21.23
N LEU A 56 -4.81 -10.25 21.34
CA LEU A 56 -3.78 -9.22 21.39
C LEU A 56 -3.00 -9.35 22.71
N ASN A 57 -1.75 -9.82 22.63
CA ASN A 57 -0.90 -10.10 23.78
C ASN A 57 0.29 -9.11 23.85
N PRO A 58 0.12 -7.93 24.48
CA PRO A 58 1.14 -6.88 24.54
C PRO A 58 2.30 -7.16 25.51
N GLY A 59 2.39 -8.37 26.08
CA GLY A 59 3.47 -8.81 26.97
C GLY A 59 2.97 -9.36 28.31
N SER A 60 3.70 -10.33 28.86
CA SER A 60 3.34 -11.11 30.05
C SER A 60 3.57 -10.38 31.39
N GLY A 61 3.45 -9.05 31.40
CA GLY A 61 3.84 -8.17 32.52
C GLY A 61 2.76 -7.93 33.59
N GLY A 62 1.74 -8.78 33.71
CA GLY A 62 0.71 -8.61 34.74
C GLY A 62 -0.50 -9.53 34.63
N GLY A 63 -1.36 -9.48 35.65
CA GLY A 63 -2.66 -10.15 35.66
C GLY A 63 -3.65 -9.53 34.67
N ARG A 64 -4.87 -10.09 34.61
CA ARG A 64 -5.88 -9.79 33.58
C ARG A 64 -6.20 -8.30 33.40
N SER A 65 -6.13 -7.49 34.46
CA SER A 65 -6.29 -6.03 34.37
C SER A 65 -5.14 -5.34 33.64
N GLY A 66 -3.89 -5.72 33.91
CA GLY A 66 -2.70 -5.20 33.23
C GLY A 66 -2.70 -5.54 31.74
N GLN A 67 -3.13 -6.76 31.38
CA GLN A 67 -3.28 -7.18 29.98
C GLN A 67 -4.28 -6.30 29.23
N SER A 68 -5.46 -6.03 29.82
CA SER A 68 -6.44 -5.10 29.21
C SER A 68 -5.90 -3.68 29.04
N SER A 69 -5.21 -3.13 30.05
CA SER A 69 -4.64 -1.78 29.97
C SER A 69 -3.53 -1.67 28.93
N ALA A 70 -2.65 -2.67 28.85
CA ALA A 70 -1.58 -2.72 27.85
C ALA A 70 -2.13 -2.90 26.42
N ALA A 71 -3.21 -3.68 26.26
CA ALA A 71 -3.87 -3.85 24.96
C ALA A 71 -4.56 -2.56 24.50
N ALA A 72 -5.22 -1.85 25.42
CA ALA A 72 -5.80 -0.53 25.16
C ALA A 72 -4.73 0.51 24.77
N ALA A 73 -3.57 0.51 25.43
CA ALA A 73 -2.44 1.36 25.06
C ALA A 73 -1.90 1.02 23.66
N LEU A 74 -1.76 -0.27 23.33
CA LEU A 74 -1.26 -0.73 22.03
C LEU A 74 -2.19 -0.32 20.88
N VAL A 75 -3.51 -0.52 20.99
CA VAL A 75 -4.46 -0.08 19.94
C VAL A 75 -4.57 1.44 19.84
N THR A 76 -4.38 2.18 20.94
CA THR A 76 -4.28 3.64 20.92
C THR A 76 -3.03 4.09 20.14
N GLN A 77 -1.91 3.39 20.29
CA GLN A 77 -0.67 3.69 19.55
C GLN A 77 -0.74 3.30 18.07
N ILE A 78 -1.49 2.25 17.70
CA ILE A 78 -1.79 1.93 16.30
C ILE A 78 -2.67 3.02 15.70
N GLY A 79 -3.75 3.41 16.40
CA GLY A 79 -4.66 4.47 15.95
C GLY A 79 -3.95 5.81 15.76
N ALA A 80 -3.02 6.16 16.66
CA ALA A 80 -2.19 7.37 16.52
C ALA A 80 -1.25 7.32 15.30
N GLN A 81 -0.67 6.17 14.98
CA GLN A 81 0.18 6.01 13.79
C GLN A 81 -0.62 6.04 12.49
N MET A 82 -1.80 5.43 12.45
CA MET A 82 -2.70 5.48 11.29
C MET A 82 -3.25 6.89 11.05
N GLN A 83 -3.68 7.58 12.11
CA GLN A 83 -4.10 8.98 12.08
C GLN A 83 -2.97 9.91 11.62
N ALA A 84 -1.72 9.66 12.04
CA ALA A 84 -0.57 10.44 11.59
C ALA A 84 -0.25 10.18 10.11
N ALA A 85 -0.31 8.94 9.64
CA ALA A 85 -0.08 8.58 8.25
C ALA A 85 -1.16 9.14 7.32
N ASP A 86 -2.43 9.00 7.66
CA ASP A 86 -3.55 9.55 6.88
C ASP A 86 -3.42 11.06 6.72
N ARG A 87 -3.14 11.78 7.81
CA ARG A 87 -2.89 13.24 7.76
C ARG A 87 -1.66 13.57 6.91
N TYR A 88 -0.58 12.83 7.02
CA TYR A 88 0.63 13.05 6.21
C TYR A 88 0.36 12.87 4.71
N TYR A 89 -0.31 11.78 4.32
CA TYR A 89 -0.66 11.52 2.93
C TYR A 89 -1.68 12.54 2.40
N ALA A 90 -2.65 12.95 3.20
CA ALA A 90 -3.66 13.94 2.82
C ALA A 90 -3.14 15.39 2.75
N GLN A 91 -2.22 15.77 3.65
CA GLN A 91 -1.86 17.18 3.88
C GLN A 91 -0.44 17.52 3.39
N GLU A 92 0.55 16.68 3.66
CA GLU A 92 1.96 16.91 3.26
C GLU A 92 2.24 16.42 1.83
N ILE A 93 1.73 15.24 1.45
CA ILE A 93 1.76 14.75 0.06
C ILE A 93 0.59 15.35 -0.75
N GLY A 94 -0.49 15.77 -0.08
CA GLY A 94 -1.64 16.42 -0.72
C GLY A 94 -2.56 15.48 -1.49
N LEU A 95 -2.58 14.18 -1.17
CA LEU A 95 -3.44 13.19 -1.81
C LEU A 95 -4.91 13.38 -1.38
N THR A 96 -5.85 12.98 -2.23
CA THR A 96 -7.27 12.89 -1.84
C THR A 96 -7.50 11.67 -0.94
N PRO A 97 -8.03 11.82 0.29
CA PRO A 97 -8.29 10.68 1.16
C PRO A 97 -9.29 9.70 0.55
N PRO A 98 -9.16 8.37 0.77
CA PRO A 98 -9.94 7.34 0.10
C PRO A 98 -11.46 7.60 0.06
N ALA A 99 -12.04 8.06 1.17
CA ALA A 99 -13.47 8.38 1.34
C ALA A 99 -14.00 9.47 0.37
N PHE A 100 -13.13 10.27 -0.24
CA PHE A 100 -13.48 11.35 -1.17
C PHE A 100 -13.08 11.06 -2.62
N THR A 101 -12.49 9.90 -2.90
CA THR A 101 -12.13 9.47 -4.26
C THR A 101 -13.33 8.91 -5.03
N ARG A 102 -13.27 8.97 -6.37
CA ARG A 102 -14.31 8.39 -7.25
C ARG A 102 -14.58 6.90 -6.97
N ARG A 103 -13.56 6.12 -6.58
CA ARG A 103 -13.70 4.67 -6.36
C ARG A 103 -14.59 4.36 -5.15
N TYR A 104 -14.45 5.10 -4.05
CA TYR A 104 -15.07 4.73 -2.76
C TYR A 104 -16.14 5.70 -2.24
N GLN A 105 -16.11 6.98 -2.62
CA GLN A 105 -17.13 7.95 -2.21
C GLN A 105 -18.57 7.51 -2.59
N PRO A 106 -18.84 7.01 -3.83
CA PRO A 106 -20.19 6.57 -4.21
C PRO A 106 -20.67 5.33 -3.43
N GLN A 107 -19.74 4.56 -2.86
CA GLN A 107 -20.02 3.36 -2.06
C GLN A 107 -20.36 3.70 -0.59
N GLY A 108 -20.33 4.98 -0.21
CA GLY A 108 -20.63 5.43 1.16
C GLY A 108 -19.53 5.08 2.17
N MET A 109 -18.30 4.81 1.71
CA MET A 109 -17.14 4.56 2.56
C MET A 109 -16.92 5.77 3.50
N ARG A 110 -16.87 5.49 4.81
CA ARG A 110 -16.63 6.50 5.86
C ARG A 110 -15.63 6.07 6.93
N TYR A 111 -15.21 4.81 6.90
CA TYR A 111 -14.36 4.21 7.92
C TYR A 111 -13.32 3.29 7.29
N VAL A 112 -12.23 3.09 8.01
CA VAL A 112 -11.29 1.99 7.76
C VAL A 112 -11.40 1.03 8.93
N ASP A 113 -11.86 -0.18 8.67
CA ASP A 113 -11.97 -1.24 9.68
C ASP A 113 -10.63 -1.97 9.75
N VAL A 114 -9.99 -1.87 10.91
CA VAL A 114 -8.66 -2.42 11.18
C VAL A 114 -8.81 -3.62 12.10
N HIS A 115 -8.43 -4.81 11.64
CA HIS A 115 -8.55 -6.05 12.42
C HIS A 115 -7.18 -6.47 12.98
N MET A 116 -7.06 -6.55 14.30
CA MET A 116 -5.93 -7.21 14.95
C MET A 116 -6.14 -8.73 14.87
N LEU A 117 -5.29 -9.42 14.11
CA LEU A 117 -5.43 -10.85 13.80
C LEU A 117 -4.11 -11.59 13.96
N ARG A 118 -4.16 -12.90 14.24
CA ARG A 118 -2.99 -13.76 14.06
C ARG A 118 -2.66 -13.81 12.56
N MET A 119 -1.39 -13.64 12.20
CA MET A 119 -0.92 -13.63 10.81
C MET A 119 0.47 -14.27 10.77
N GLU A 120 0.63 -15.35 10.00
CA GLU A 120 1.84 -16.19 10.08
C GLU A 120 2.98 -15.66 9.18
N ASP A 121 2.71 -15.40 7.90
CA ASP A 121 3.73 -14.97 6.92
C ASP A 121 3.83 -13.44 6.71
N LYS A 122 2.97 -12.64 7.36
CA LYS A 122 2.86 -11.19 7.11
C LYS A 122 2.50 -10.38 8.35
N LYS A 123 2.94 -9.12 8.41
CA LYS A 123 2.68 -8.21 9.54
C LYS A 123 1.45 -7.31 9.37
N GLY A 124 0.98 -7.13 8.14
CA GLY A 124 -0.28 -6.47 7.83
C GLY A 124 -0.82 -6.90 6.46
N SER A 125 -2.00 -6.42 6.09
CA SER A 125 -2.48 -6.35 4.70
C SER A 125 -3.76 -5.52 4.57
N THR A 126 -3.80 -4.59 3.61
CA THR A 126 -4.98 -3.83 3.19
C THR A 126 -5.76 -4.50 2.06
N GLY A 127 -7.09 -4.47 2.14
CA GLY A 127 -8.00 -4.84 1.05
C GLY A 127 -8.59 -3.61 0.34
N ASP A 128 -8.75 -3.70 -0.98
CA ASP A 128 -9.24 -2.65 -1.88
C ASP A 128 -10.75 -2.71 -2.17
N GLU A 129 -11.47 -3.62 -1.50
CA GLU A 129 -12.92 -3.75 -1.59
C GLU A 129 -13.62 -3.16 -0.37
N ILE A 130 -14.81 -2.59 -0.60
CA ILE A 130 -15.63 -2.01 0.47
C ILE A 130 -16.47 -3.10 1.12
N VAL A 131 -16.27 -3.28 2.43
CA VAL A 131 -16.91 -4.33 3.22
C VAL A 131 -17.76 -3.72 4.33
N THR A 132 -18.99 -4.20 4.45
CA THR A 132 -19.84 -3.97 5.63
C THR A 132 -19.80 -5.23 6.51
N TYR A 133 -18.98 -5.21 7.56
CA TYR A 133 -18.88 -6.30 8.54
C TYR A 133 -20.05 -6.28 9.53
N ARG A 134 -20.58 -7.47 9.84
CA ARG A 134 -21.67 -7.69 10.79
C ARG A 134 -21.17 -8.15 12.16
N TYR A 135 -20.32 -7.33 12.79
CA TYR A 135 -19.71 -7.64 14.08
C TYR A 135 -20.72 -8.13 15.12
N ARG A 136 -20.39 -9.21 15.83
CA ARG A 136 -21.30 -9.88 16.78
C ARG A 136 -21.67 -9.01 17.99
N LYS A 137 -20.82 -8.04 18.35
CA LYS A 137 -20.96 -7.16 19.53
C LYS A 137 -21.32 -5.70 19.21
N PHE A 138 -20.98 -5.22 18.01
CA PHE A 138 -21.17 -3.83 17.58
C PHE A 138 -22.25 -3.78 16.50
N LYS A 139 -23.19 -2.83 16.58
CA LYS A 139 -24.38 -2.76 15.69
C LYS A 139 -24.36 -1.61 14.68
N ASP A 140 -23.37 -0.74 14.79
CA ASP A 140 -23.08 0.40 13.92
C ASP A 140 -22.29 -0.04 12.67
N TRP A 141 -22.84 -1.03 11.96
CA TRP A 141 -22.28 -1.54 10.70
C TRP A 141 -22.34 -0.44 9.64
N ALA A 142 -21.23 -0.22 8.95
CA ALA A 142 -21.10 0.78 7.89
C ALA A 142 -20.08 0.31 6.86
N PRO A 143 -20.21 0.73 5.57
CA PRO A 143 -19.24 0.42 4.53
C PRO A 143 -17.85 0.97 4.89
N ALA A 144 -16.83 0.10 4.86
CA ALA A 144 -15.46 0.42 5.23
C ALA A 144 -14.45 -0.24 4.29
N MET A 145 -13.29 0.40 4.13
CA MET A 145 -12.09 -0.32 3.65
C MET A 145 -11.57 -1.24 4.77
N THR A 146 -10.80 -2.27 4.41
CA THR A 146 -10.24 -3.22 5.38
C THR A 146 -8.74 -3.08 5.49
N ILE A 147 -8.23 -2.97 6.72
CA ILE A 147 -6.84 -3.24 7.06
C ILE A 147 -6.81 -4.44 8.02
N SER A 148 -5.82 -5.31 7.93
CA SER A 148 -5.50 -6.28 8.98
C SER A 148 -4.07 -6.03 9.46
N ILE A 149 -3.83 -6.08 10.77
CA ILE A 149 -2.51 -5.94 11.40
C ILE A 149 -2.28 -7.17 12.29
N SER A 150 -1.05 -7.69 12.28
CA SER A 150 -0.67 -8.85 13.08
C SER A 150 -0.78 -8.53 14.58
N THR A 151 -1.30 -9.48 15.38
CA THR A 151 -1.20 -9.47 16.85
C THR A 151 0.24 -9.42 17.35
N ASP A 152 1.18 -9.84 16.49
CA ASP A 152 2.61 -9.88 16.73
C ASP A 152 3.30 -8.62 16.15
N TRP A 153 2.54 -7.54 15.92
CA TRP A 153 3.07 -6.20 15.68
C TRP A 153 3.42 -5.52 17.00
N SER A 154 4.55 -4.84 17.03
CA SER A 154 4.97 -3.99 18.15
C SER A 154 5.55 -2.67 17.64
N PRO A 155 5.39 -1.56 18.38
CA PRO A 155 6.14 -0.34 18.08
C PRO A 155 7.65 -0.59 18.17
N PRO A 156 8.49 0.11 17.39
CA PRO A 156 8.15 1.20 16.47
C PRO A 156 7.91 0.75 15.01
N GLY A 157 7.42 -0.47 14.77
CA GLY A 157 7.25 -0.99 13.40
C GLY A 157 6.24 -0.20 12.56
N VAL A 158 6.61 0.22 11.35
CA VAL A 158 5.84 1.14 10.49
C VAL A 158 4.73 0.49 9.65
N THR A 159 4.36 -0.76 9.93
CA THR A 159 3.29 -1.47 9.22
C THR A 159 1.96 -0.71 9.19
N PRO A 160 1.45 -0.10 10.28
CA PRO A 160 0.20 0.66 10.24
C PRO A 160 0.19 1.78 9.19
N GLN A 161 1.33 2.43 8.96
CA GLN A 161 1.51 3.50 7.98
C GLN A 161 1.57 2.94 6.55
N HIS A 162 2.32 1.85 6.34
CA HIS A 162 2.38 1.12 5.07
C HIS A 162 0.98 0.68 4.58
N GLU A 163 0.21 0.04 5.46
CA GLU A 163 -1.14 -0.41 5.14
C GLU A 163 -2.09 0.76 4.86
N VAL A 164 -1.96 1.88 5.57
CA VAL A 164 -2.72 3.11 5.26
C VAL A 164 -2.34 3.63 3.88
N PHE A 165 -1.07 3.61 3.46
CA PHE A 165 -0.69 4.04 2.11
C PHE A 165 -1.32 3.18 1.01
N HIS A 166 -1.44 1.86 1.21
CA HIS A 166 -2.18 1.00 0.28
C HIS A 166 -3.64 1.46 0.10
N THR A 167 -4.31 1.97 1.16
CA THR A 167 -5.68 2.51 0.99
C THR A 167 -5.71 3.67 0.00
N TYR A 168 -4.69 4.53 -0.02
CA TYR A 168 -4.53 5.61 -0.98
C TYR A 168 -4.19 5.09 -2.38
N GLN A 169 -3.23 4.16 -2.51
CA GLN A 169 -2.87 3.57 -3.82
C GLN A 169 -4.10 2.94 -4.50
N TYR A 170 -4.87 2.13 -3.77
CA TYR A 170 -6.10 1.51 -4.27
C TYR A 170 -7.22 2.52 -4.55
N ALA A 171 -7.30 3.62 -3.81
CA ALA A 171 -8.28 4.69 -4.05
C ALA A 171 -7.98 5.50 -5.32
N TYR A 172 -6.70 5.57 -5.70
CA TYR A 172 -6.27 6.21 -6.93
C TYR A 172 -6.39 5.29 -8.15
N THR A 173 -5.98 4.02 -8.07
CA THR A 173 -5.89 3.14 -9.26
C THR A 173 -6.18 1.66 -9.00
N TYR A 174 -6.56 0.95 -10.07
CA TYR A 174 -6.62 -0.52 -10.15
C TYR A 174 -5.27 -1.19 -10.47
N PHE A 175 -4.18 -0.46 -10.69
CA PHE A 175 -2.86 -1.08 -10.86
C PHE A 175 -2.29 -1.60 -9.53
N LYS A 176 -2.00 -2.90 -9.43
CA LYS A 176 -1.43 -3.56 -8.23
C LYS A 176 0.01 -4.07 -8.40
N ASN A 177 0.63 -3.88 -9.57
CA ASN A 177 1.96 -4.41 -9.88
C ASN A 177 3.00 -4.10 -8.78
N ALA A 178 3.64 -5.13 -8.21
CA ALA A 178 4.31 -5.04 -6.91
C ALA A 178 5.50 -4.07 -6.85
N TRP A 179 6.16 -3.78 -7.97
CA TRP A 179 7.23 -2.78 -8.04
C TRP A 179 6.71 -1.36 -7.74
N PHE A 180 5.43 -1.11 -8.04
CA PHE A 180 4.70 0.09 -7.61
C PHE A 180 4.10 -0.11 -6.22
N LEU A 181 3.29 -1.16 -6.02
CA LEU A 181 2.45 -1.29 -4.82
C LEU A 181 3.31 -1.36 -3.54
N GLU A 182 4.08 -2.45 -3.39
CA GLU A 182 5.01 -2.68 -2.29
C GLU A 182 6.20 -1.70 -2.33
N GLY A 183 6.69 -1.41 -3.55
CA GLY A 183 7.88 -0.59 -3.77
C GLY A 183 7.70 0.86 -3.33
N MET A 184 6.59 1.50 -3.71
CA MET A 184 6.29 2.88 -3.34
C MET A 184 5.83 2.98 -1.88
N ALA A 185 5.09 2.00 -1.37
CA ALA A 185 4.72 1.94 0.05
C ALA A 185 5.99 1.90 0.95
N ARG A 186 6.96 1.06 0.60
CA ARG A 186 8.26 1.00 1.30
C ARG A 186 9.16 2.23 1.09
N SER A 187 8.85 3.08 0.12
CA SER A 187 9.48 4.41 -0.02
C SER A 187 8.87 5.45 0.90
N VAL A 188 7.54 5.52 1.00
CA VAL A 188 6.85 6.49 1.89
C VAL A 188 6.96 6.13 3.37
N GLU A 189 7.29 4.88 3.71
CA GLU A 189 7.75 4.49 5.06
C GLU A 189 8.89 5.36 5.59
N GLY A 190 9.75 5.91 4.71
CA GLY A 190 10.88 6.75 5.08
C GLY A 190 10.50 8.00 5.89
N ALA A 191 9.25 8.46 5.81
CA ALA A 191 8.74 9.58 6.61
C ALA A 191 8.43 9.23 8.08
N PHE A 192 8.28 7.93 8.40
CA PHE A 192 7.85 7.44 9.71
C PHE A 192 8.86 6.49 10.36
N GLY A 193 9.70 5.86 9.54
CA GLY A 193 10.64 4.82 9.95
C GLY A 193 12.02 5.35 10.32
N ASN A 194 12.76 4.51 11.05
CA ASN A 194 14.19 4.71 11.32
C ASN A 194 15.08 3.95 10.31
N GLU A 195 14.55 3.65 9.11
CA GLU A 195 15.25 2.86 8.10
C GLU A 195 16.10 3.77 7.19
N PRO A 196 17.30 3.34 6.77
CA PRO A 196 18.16 4.15 5.90
C PRO A 196 17.52 4.34 4.52
N TYR A 197 17.48 5.59 4.04
CA TYR A 197 16.93 5.93 2.74
C TYR A 197 17.87 5.50 1.61
N LEU A 198 17.79 4.24 1.21
CA LEU A 198 18.62 3.68 0.14
C LEU A 198 18.10 4.12 -1.24
N THR A 199 19.00 4.56 -2.12
CA THR A 199 18.74 4.80 -3.55
C THR A 199 19.60 3.87 -4.41
N GLU A 200 19.24 3.75 -5.69
CA GLU A 200 20.11 3.24 -6.75
C GLU A 200 19.89 4.09 -8.02
N PRO A 201 20.82 4.11 -8.99
CA PRO A 201 20.64 4.88 -10.22
C PRO A 201 19.36 4.50 -10.98
N LEU A 202 18.76 5.45 -11.67
CA LEU A 202 17.64 5.16 -12.57
C LEU A 202 18.08 4.23 -13.72
N PRO A 203 17.19 3.33 -14.21
CA PRO A 203 17.50 2.44 -15.34
C PRO A 203 18.10 3.17 -16.54
N ALA A 204 19.27 2.71 -16.99
CA ALA A 204 19.94 3.22 -18.19
C ALA A 204 19.54 2.43 -19.46
N ASP A 205 19.08 1.18 -19.32
CA ASP A 205 18.64 0.34 -20.43
C ASP A 205 17.32 -0.42 -20.18
N ARG A 206 16.80 -1.06 -21.24
CA ARG A 206 15.54 -1.83 -21.17
C ARG A 206 15.60 -3.03 -20.23
N GLY A 207 16.72 -3.73 -20.18
CA GLY A 207 16.92 -4.84 -19.26
C GLY A 207 16.97 -4.39 -17.80
N GLU A 208 17.33 -3.13 -17.52
CA GLU A 208 17.20 -2.53 -16.18
C GLU A 208 15.77 -2.18 -15.83
N ILE A 209 14.96 -1.73 -16.79
CA ILE A 209 13.51 -1.63 -16.63
C ILE A 209 12.92 -3.03 -16.37
N ASP A 210 13.25 -4.04 -17.16
CA ASP A 210 12.77 -5.42 -16.94
C ASP A 210 13.15 -5.95 -15.54
N ARG A 211 14.38 -5.67 -15.08
CA ARG A 211 14.85 -5.98 -13.71
C ARG A 211 14.20 -5.14 -12.60
N LEU A 212 13.57 -4.01 -12.91
CA LEU A 212 12.79 -3.20 -11.97
C LEU A 212 11.36 -3.74 -11.86
N LEU A 213 10.72 -4.03 -12.99
CA LEU A 213 9.32 -4.45 -13.07
C LEU A 213 9.03 -5.79 -12.35
N THR A 214 10.05 -6.63 -12.14
CA THR A 214 9.95 -7.90 -11.40
C THR A 214 10.14 -7.78 -9.87
N ARG A 215 10.33 -6.57 -9.32
CA ARG A 215 10.64 -6.37 -7.89
C ARG A 215 9.38 -6.19 -7.02
N THR A 216 9.56 -6.36 -5.71
CA THR A 216 8.63 -5.96 -4.65
C THR A 216 9.25 -4.79 -3.85
N TYR A 217 9.46 -4.92 -2.53
CA TYR A 217 10.06 -3.91 -1.65
C TYR A 217 11.41 -3.34 -2.14
N SER A 218 12.18 -4.08 -2.93
CA SER A 218 13.45 -3.61 -3.51
C SER A 218 13.30 -2.64 -4.69
N ALA A 219 12.07 -2.36 -5.15
CA ALA A 219 11.78 -1.23 -6.02
C ALA A 219 11.75 0.13 -5.29
N SER A 220 11.69 0.13 -3.95
CA SER A 220 11.74 1.37 -3.16
C SER A 220 12.99 2.22 -3.48
N ARG A 221 14.13 1.61 -3.78
CA ARG A 221 15.36 2.31 -4.18
C ARG A 221 15.22 3.14 -5.47
N PHE A 222 14.40 2.68 -6.40
CA PHE A 222 14.09 3.39 -7.65
C PHE A 222 13.15 4.57 -7.40
N TRP A 223 12.06 4.36 -6.65
CA TRP A 223 11.16 5.44 -6.23
C TRP A 223 11.89 6.48 -5.39
N ASN A 224 12.75 6.04 -4.48
CA ASN A 224 13.62 6.88 -3.66
C ASN A 224 14.54 7.75 -4.53
N ARG A 225 15.11 7.19 -5.60
CA ARG A 225 15.95 7.94 -6.55
C ARG A 225 15.14 8.98 -7.31
N LEU A 226 13.96 8.62 -7.82
CA LEU A 226 13.06 9.57 -8.48
C LEU A 226 12.65 10.70 -7.55
N MET A 227 12.15 10.40 -6.35
CA MET A 227 11.75 11.41 -5.36
C MET A 227 12.89 12.40 -5.05
N ALA A 228 14.11 11.91 -4.84
CA ALA A 228 15.28 12.76 -4.57
C ALA A 228 15.74 13.60 -5.77
N LEU A 229 15.61 13.08 -7.00
CA LEU A 229 15.96 13.81 -8.23
C LEU A 229 14.89 14.81 -8.66
N CYS A 230 13.62 14.53 -8.36
CA CYS A 230 12.48 15.38 -8.66
C CYS A 230 12.34 16.55 -7.68
N ASP A 231 12.86 16.41 -6.46
CA ASP A 231 12.85 17.43 -5.41
C ASP A 231 14.26 17.70 -4.85
N PRO A 232 15.17 18.27 -5.68
CA PRO A 232 16.56 18.52 -5.28
C PRO A 232 16.70 19.68 -4.29
N GLY A 233 15.63 20.44 -4.04
CA GLY A 233 15.58 21.49 -3.02
C GLY A 233 15.26 20.95 -1.62
N CYS A 234 14.66 19.77 -1.52
CA CYS A 234 14.34 19.15 -0.23
C CYS A 234 15.59 18.53 0.40
N VAL A 235 16.10 19.22 1.43
CA VAL A 235 17.28 18.80 2.19
C VAL A 235 16.91 17.76 3.25
N ALA A 236 16.49 16.58 2.78
CA ALA A 236 16.80 15.38 3.52
C ALA A 236 18.31 15.14 3.43
N SER A 237 18.94 14.78 4.55
CA SER A 237 20.30 14.22 4.53
C SER A 237 20.24 12.81 3.95
N TRP A 238 20.26 12.72 2.62
CA TRP A 238 20.17 11.50 1.80
C TRP A 238 21.29 10.47 2.04
N ASP A 239 22.19 10.75 2.98
CA ASP A 239 23.23 9.85 3.47
C ASP A 239 23.00 9.56 4.96
N GLY A 240 22.53 8.34 5.26
CA GLY A 240 22.56 7.74 6.60
C GLY A 240 21.68 8.32 7.71
N MET A 241 20.84 9.33 7.47
CA MET A 241 20.11 10.02 8.55
C MET A 241 18.62 9.66 8.67
N TYR A 242 18.13 9.64 9.91
CA TYR A 242 16.79 9.25 10.32
C TYR A 242 15.80 10.42 10.23
N PHE A 243 14.68 10.26 9.52
CA PHE A 243 13.57 11.23 9.60
C PHE A 243 12.96 11.23 11.01
N ARG A 244 12.88 12.41 11.63
CA ARG A 244 12.17 12.61 12.91
C ARG A 244 11.32 13.87 12.86
N GLY A 245 10.00 13.68 12.83
CA GLY A 245 9.03 14.76 12.79
C GLY A 245 8.62 15.17 11.37
N ALA A 246 7.62 16.04 11.28
CA ALA A 246 6.99 16.46 10.03
C ALA A 246 7.86 17.44 9.22
N ALA A 247 8.97 16.94 8.70
CA ALA A 247 9.53 17.49 7.46
C ALA A 247 8.63 17.05 6.28
N PRO A 248 8.40 17.92 5.28
CA PRO A 248 7.65 17.54 4.09
C PRO A 248 8.35 16.38 3.38
N MET A 249 7.59 15.50 2.74
CA MET A 249 8.20 14.40 1.99
C MET A 249 8.94 14.96 0.79
N CYS A 250 10.26 14.81 0.77
CA CYS A 250 11.05 15.09 -0.42
C CYS A 250 10.52 14.24 -1.59
N GLY A 251 10.05 14.89 -2.66
CA GLY A 251 9.41 14.22 -3.79
C GLY A 251 7.93 13.84 -3.57
N GLY A 252 7.27 14.32 -2.52
CA GLY A 252 5.84 14.09 -2.28
C GLY A 252 4.96 14.55 -3.45
N GLY A 253 5.27 15.71 -4.04
CA GLY A 253 4.61 16.19 -5.27
C GLY A 253 4.76 15.24 -6.47
N PHE A 254 5.88 14.52 -6.57
CA PHE A 254 6.10 13.49 -7.58
C PHE A 254 5.25 12.24 -7.29
N ILE A 255 5.20 11.75 -6.04
CA ILE A 255 4.33 10.63 -5.65
C ILE A 255 2.86 10.92 -5.95
N LYS A 256 2.38 12.11 -5.59
CA LYS A 256 1.04 12.59 -5.95
C LYS A 256 0.81 12.56 -7.45
N ALA A 257 1.75 13.09 -8.25
CA ALA A 257 1.61 13.10 -9.69
C ALA A 257 1.53 11.68 -10.28
N VAL A 258 2.38 10.74 -9.84
CA VAL A 258 2.35 9.34 -10.32
C VAL A 258 0.98 8.70 -10.06
N LEU A 259 0.40 8.90 -8.86
CA LEU A 259 -0.92 8.36 -8.53
C LEU A 259 -2.04 8.99 -9.39
N GLU A 260 -1.97 10.29 -9.67
CA GLU A 260 -2.91 10.99 -10.57
C GLU A 260 -2.78 10.55 -12.04
N GLU A 261 -1.56 10.33 -12.55
CA GLU A 261 -1.37 9.77 -13.89
C GLU A 261 -1.88 8.32 -13.95
N PHE A 262 -1.67 7.51 -12.90
CA PHE A 262 -2.14 6.12 -12.85
C PHE A 262 -3.68 6.04 -12.84
N GLN A 263 -4.32 6.89 -12.04
CA GLN A 263 -5.78 7.09 -12.05
C GLN A 263 -6.33 7.51 -13.43
N SER A 264 -5.54 8.28 -14.19
CA SER A 264 -5.92 8.74 -15.53
C SER A 264 -5.69 7.68 -16.62
N LEU A 265 -4.73 6.77 -16.41
CA LEU A 265 -4.30 5.77 -17.40
C LEU A 265 -4.96 4.40 -17.22
N ASP A 266 -5.35 4.00 -16.00
CA ASP A 266 -5.97 2.69 -15.80
C ASP A 266 -7.32 2.51 -16.55
N PRO A 267 -8.21 3.52 -16.66
CA PRO A 267 -9.42 3.38 -17.47
C PRO A 267 -9.11 3.09 -18.94
N LEU A 268 -8.01 3.64 -19.46
CA LEU A 268 -7.51 3.37 -20.81
C LEU A 268 -6.90 1.96 -20.92
N ALA A 269 -6.13 1.54 -19.91
CA ALA A 269 -5.55 0.20 -19.82
C ALA A 269 -6.61 -0.92 -19.66
N ALA A 270 -7.77 -0.60 -19.09
CA ALA A 270 -8.95 -1.47 -19.03
C ALA A 270 -9.62 -1.56 -20.41
N MET A 271 -9.98 -0.41 -21.01
CA MET A 271 -10.65 -0.37 -22.31
C MET A 271 -9.82 -0.99 -23.44
N ALA A 272 -8.49 -0.80 -23.43
CA ALA A 272 -7.57 -1.41 -24.39
C ALA A 272 -7.54 -2.96 -24.35
N ARG A 273 -8.00 -3.57 -23.24
CA ARG A 273 -8.19 -5.02 -23.07
C ARG A 273 -9.66 -5.45 -23.10
N GLY A 274 -10.58 -4.57 -23.48
CA GLY A 274 -12.02 -4.84 -23.47
C GLY A 274 -12.60 -5.08 -22.07
N ARG A 275 -12.01 -4.47 -21.03
CA ARG A 275 -12.48 -4.52 -19.64
C ARG A 275 -13.29 -3.28 -19.28
N THR A 276 -14.19 -3.41 -18.31
CA THR A 276 -14.93 -2.28 -17.72
C THR A 276 -14.01 -1.51 -16.76
N PRO A 277 -13.81 -0.18 -16.94
CA PRO A 277 -12.90 0.61 -16.08
C PRO A 277 -13.18 0.50 -14.58
N ASP A 278 -14.45 0.54 -14.18
CA ASP A 278 -14.85 0.52 -12.76
C ASP A 278 -15.03 -0.91 -12.18
N ASN A 279 -14.58 -1.97 -12.87
CA ASN A 279 -14.69 -3.37 -12.40
C ASN A 279 -13.59 -4.27 -13.02
N TRP A 280 -12.40 -4.25 -12.42
CA TRP A 280 -11.27 -5.07 -12.85
C TRP A 280 -11.23 -6.43 -12.14
N PRO A 281 -11.19 -7.57 -12.87
CA PRO A 281 -10.82 -8.86 -12.29
C PRO A 281 -9.44 -8.78 -11.63
N GLU A 282 -9.31 -9.36 -10.43
CA GLU A 282 -8.07 -9.22 -9.62
C GLU A 282 -6.80 -9.58 -10.40
N ASN A 283 -6.82 -10.66 -11.17
CA ASN A 283 -5.68 -11.09 -11.98
C ASN A 283 -5.25 -10.08 -13.08
N GLU A 284 -6.14 -9.18 -13.52
CA GLU A 284 -5.81 -8.08 -14.45
C GLU A 284 -5.13 -6.92 -13.74
N GLN A 285 -5.49 -6.66 -12.47
CA GLN A 285 -4.91 -5.62 -11.62
C GLN A 285 -3.41 -5.89 -11.36
N TRP A 286 -3.03 -7.16 -11.29
CA TRP A 286 -1.63 -7.61 -11.15
C TRP A 286 -0.91 -7.88 -12.49
N SER A 287 -1.55 -7.71 -13.65
CA SER A 287 -0.95 -8.13 -14.93
C SER A 287 0.29 -7.33 -15.30
N ALA A 288 1.31 -8.01 -15.84
CA ALA A 288 2.47 -7.38 -16.45
C ALA A 288 2.10 -6.44 -17.63
N ASP A 289 0.93 -6.64 -18.26
CA ASP A 289 0.38 -5.78 -19.32
C ASP A 289 0.04 -4.35 -18.83
N ASN A 290 -0.02 -4.15 -17.52
CA ASN A 290 -0.15 -2.82 -16.91
C ASN A 290 1.15 -2.02 -17.01
N ASN A 291 2.32 -2.68 -17.05
CA ASN A 291 3.62 -2.02 -16.94
C ASN A 291 3.86 -0.94 -18.02
N PRO A 292 3.49 -1.11 -19.31
CA PRO A 292 3.62 -0.03 -20.31
C PRO A 292 2.77 1.21 -19.99
N TRP A 293 1.59 1.04 -19.38
CA TRP A 293 0.76 2.15 -18.94
C TRP A 293 1.37 2.84 -17.71
N MET A 294 1.81 2.06 -16.73
CA MET A 294 2.44 2.59 -15.51
C MET A 294 3.76 3.31 -15.82
N LEU A 295 4.60 2.79 -16.72
CA LEU A 295 5.82 3.45 -17.18
C LEU A 295 5.53 4.75 -17.96
N ARG A 296 4.42 4.82 -18.71
CA ARG A 296 3.94 6.07 -19.33
C ARG A 296 3.52 7.08 -18.26
N GLY A 297 2.79 6.65 -17.23
CA GLY A 297 2.40 7.49 -16.10
C GLY A 297 3.60 8.02 -15.30
N VAL A 298 4.61 7.19 -15.04
CA VAL A 298 5.87 7.64 -14.43
C VAL A 298 6.54 8.74 -15.27
N ARG A 299 6.60 8.59 -16.60
CA ARG A 299 7.13 9.64 -17.49
C ARG A 299 6.28 10.92 -17.44
N GLN A 300 4.95 10.82 -17.45
CA GLN A 300 4.08 11.99 -17.41
C GLN A 300 4.18 12.74 -16.07
N ALA A 301 4.31 12.00 -14.95
CA ALA A 301 4.60 12.58 -13.64
C ALA A 301 5.99 13.23 -13.61
N MET A 302 7.00 12.64 -14.27
CA MET A 302 8.33 13.24 -14.41
C MET A 302 8.28 14.56 -15.17
N ASP A 303 7.56 14.60 -16.30
CA ASP A 303 7.40 15.80 -17.13
C ASP A 303 6.61 16.91 -16.43
N ARG A 304 5.80 16.56 -15.42
CA ARG A 304 4.96 17.49 -14.64
C ARG A 304 5.63 18.02 -13.37
N GLN A 305 6.54 17.27 -12.75
CA GLN A 305 7.08 17.59 -11.42
C GLN A 305 8.62 17.71 -11.34
N CYS A 306 9.36 17.05 -12.23
CA CYS A 306 10.80 16.87 -12.05
C CYS A 306 11.61 17.85 -12.93
N PRO A 307 12.78 18.33 -12.49
CA PRO A 307 13.61 19.27 -13.24
C PRO A 307 14.43 18.54 -14.31
N VAL A 308 13.76 17.79 -15.21
CA VAL A 308 14.39 16.83 -16.14
C VAL A 308 15.55 17.45 -16.92
N GLY A 309 15.34 18.61 -17.53
CA GLY A 309 16.37 19.29 -18.33
C GLY A 309 17.58 19.83 -17.56
N ALA A 310 17.53 19.83 -16.22
CA ALA A 310 18.64 20.23 -15.35
C ALA A 310 19.41 19.02 -14.79
N ASN A 311 19.00 17.78 -15.10
CA ASN A 311 19.61 16.56 -14.58
C ASN A 311 19.77 15.48 -15.66
N SER A 312 21.00 15.01 -15.87
CA SER A 312 21.33 14.04 -16.92
C SER A 312 20.71 12.66 -16.72
N GLU A 313 20.52 12.23 -15.46
CA GLU A 313 19.91 10.94 -15.11
C GLU A 313 18.40 10.95 -15.36
N LEU A 314 17.69 12.02 -14.95
CA LEU A 314 16.30 12.23 -15.32
C LEU A 314 16.12 12.33 -16.84
N THR A 315 17.00 13.07 -17.54
CA THR A 315 16.97 13.20 -19.01
C THR A 315 17.15 11.84 -19.69
N GLY A 316 18.14 11.06 -19.26
CA GLY A 316 18.41 9.71 -19.79
C GLY A 316 17.23 8.76 -19.56
N PHE A 317 16.72 8.70 -18.33
CA PHE A 317 15.59 7.83 -17.99
C PHE A 317 14.30 8.23 -18.72
N ARG A 318 14.00 9.54 -18.85
CA ARG A 318 12.85 10.02 -19.65
C ARG A 318 12.96 9.59 -21.12
N ALA A 319 14.16 9.70 -21.71
CA ALA A 319 14.40 9.27 -23.09
C ALA A 319 14.24 7.75 -23.24
N LEU A 320 14.75 6.96 -22.28
CA LEU A 320 14.55 5.51 -22.23
C LEU A 320 13.07 5.14 -22.14
N LEU A 321 12.31 5.72 -21.20
CA LEU A 321 10.86 5.51 -21.07
C LEU A 321 10.13 5.82 -22.37
N THR A 322 10.43 6.95 -23.00
CA THR A 322 9.84 7.36 -24.29
C THR A 322 10.13 6.33 -25.40
N SER A 323 11.32 5.71 -25.41
CA SER A 323 11.62 4.62 -26.34
C SER A 323 10.81 3.35 -26.07
N VAL A 324 10.44 3.08 -24.81
CA VAL A 324 9.77 1.84 -24.36
C VAL A 324 8.26 1.91 -24.56
N VAL A 325 7.61 3.01 -24.20
CA VAL A 325 6.13 3.14 -24.19
C VAL A 325 5.57 4.03 -25.30
N GLY A 326 6.45 4.54 -26.19
CA GLY A 326 6.11 5.55 -27.19
C GLY A 326 5.80 6.91 -26.59
N ASN A 327 5.34 7.84 -27.42
CA ASN A 327 4.71 9.08 -26.94
C ASN A 327 3.36 8.77 -26.29
#